data_AF-A0A527HA40-F1
#
_entry.id   AF-A0A527HA40-F1
#
_cell.length_a   1.000
_cell.length_b   1.000
_cell.length_c   1.000
_cell.angle_alpha   90.00
_cell.angle_beta   90.00
_cell.angle_gamma   90.00
#
_symmetry.space_group_name_H-M   'P 1'
#
loop_
_entity.id
_entity.type
_entity.pdbx_description
1 polymer ?
#
loop_
_entity_poly.entity_id
_entity_poly.type
_entity_poly.pdbx_seq_one_letter_code
_entity_poly.pdbx_strand_id
1 'polypeptide(L)'
;MDSYRNSDPRPPIMQGSPPAMVPPKLDWDRPPWNRWAFQHIREILPTAEVWRGNGHRHRFERAEADLDGLAVEDSEGMPTTLAGLLDETYTDGFLVLKDGKVAYERYFNGMDERTLHLSQSMAKSVTGSVFGILVG
;
A
#
# COMPACT_ATOMS: atom_id res chain seq x y z
N MET A 1 8.14 -16.13 -10.85
CA MET A 1 7.18 -16.75 -9.90
C MET A 1 6.01 -15.81 -9.87
N ASP A 2 4.79 -16.33 -10.06
CA ASP A 2 3.62 -15.47 -10.15
C ASP A 2 3.32 -14.83 -8.79
N SER A 3 2.75 -13.63 -8.82
CA SER A 3 2.28 -12.95 -7.61
C SER A 3 1.02 -13.61 -7.06
N TYR A 4 0.54 -13.16 -5.91
CA TYR A 4 -0.71 -13.63 -5.28
C TYR A 4 -1.60 -12.44 -4.94
N ARG A 5 -2.89 -12.54 -5.29
CA ARG A 5 -3.91 -11.52 -5.05
C ARG A 5 -4.35 -11.49 -3.60
N ASN A 6 -5.20 -10.53 -3.23
CA ASN A 6 -5.74 -10.46 -1.88
C ASN A 6 -6.74 -11.59 -1.60
N SER A 7 -7.42 -12.09 -2.64
CA SER A 7 -8.30 -13.26 -2.60
C SER A 7 -7.56 -14.60 -2.48
N ASP A 8 -6.27 -14.64 -2.79
CA ASP A 8 -5.48 -15.88 -2.80
C ASP A 8 -4.97 -16.24 -1.40
N PRO A 9 -4.71 -17.55 -1.13
CA PRO A 9 -4.01 -17.95 0.08
C PRO A 9 -2.63 -17.29 0.17
N ARG A 10 -2.34 -16.63 1.30
CA ARG A 10 -1.04 -15.96 1.49
C ARG A 10 0.08 -16.97 1.66
N PRO A 11 1.17 -16.88 0.86
CA PRO A 11 2.36 -17.69 1.10
C PRO A 11 2.99 -17.35 2.47
N PRO A 12 3.62 -18.32 3.15
CA PRO A 12 4.21 -18.12 4.47
C PRO A 12 5.57 -17.38 4.42
N ILE A 13 5.64 -16.26 3.71
CA ILE A 13 6.84 -15.40 3.62
C ILE A 13 7.18 -14.88 5.02
N MET A 14 8.43 -15.08 5.44
CA MET A 14 8.96 -14.66 6.74
C MET A 14 8.19 -15.20 7.96
N GLN A 15 7.44 -16.30 7.80
CA GLN A 15 6.78 -16.98 8.91
C GLN A 15 7.63 -18.11 9.49
N GLY A 16 7.65 -18.23 10.83
CA GLY A 16 8.39 -19.26 11.57
C GLY A 16 9.79 -18.82 12.04
N SER A 17 10.50 -19.70 12.74
CA SER A 17 11.86 -19.44 13.24
C SER A 17 12.72 -20.73 13.15
N PRO A 18 13.68 -20.82 12.21
CA PRO A 18 13.94 -19.86 11.13
C PRO A 18 12.84 -19.88 10.06
N PRO A 19 12.55 -18.76 9.39
CA PRO A 19 11.57 -18.72 8.31
C PRO A 19 12.06 -19.52 7.09
N ALA A 20 11.17 -20.30 6.49
CA ALA A 20 11.49 -21.12 5.31
C ALA A 20 11.47 -20.31 4.00
N MET A 21 10.63 -19.27 3.91
CA MET A 21 10.50 -18.41 2.74
C MET A 21 11.02 -17.01 3.06
N VAL A 22 12.26 -16.74 2.68
CA VAL A 22 12.92 -15.44 2.88
C VAL A 22 13.03 -14.71 1.54
N PRO A 23 12.61 -13.44 1.44
CA PRO A 23 12.81 -12.63 0.25
C PRO A 23 14.28 -12.60 -0.18
N PRO A 24 14.60 -12.98 -1.44
CA PRO A 24 15.95 -12.89 -1.95
C PRO A 24 16.44 -11.43 -1.98
N LYS A 25 17.70 -11.20 -1.63
CA LYS A 25 18.27 -9.84 -1.59
C LYS A 25 18.21 -9.08 -2.91
N LEU A 26 18.23 -9.78 -4.05
CA LEU A 26 18.20 -9.16 -5.37
C LEU A 26 16.78 -9.05 -5.94
N ASP A 27 15.81 -9.81 -5.42
CA ASP A 27 14.46 -9.93 -6.00
C ASP A 27 13.35 -9.49 -5.03
N TRP A 28 13.70 -8.85 -3.91
CA TRP A 28 12.72 -8.42 -2.89
C TRP A 28 11.64 -7.49 -3.46
N ASP A 29 11.94 -6.76 -4.55
CA ASP A 29 11.02 -5.85 -5.23
C ASP A 29 10.26 -6.50 -6.40
N ARG A 30 10.47 -7.79 -6.65
CA ARG A 30 9.81 -8.59 -7.68
C ARG A 30 8.71 -9.48 -7.09
N PRO A 31 7.71 -9.88 -7.89
CA PRO A 31 6.71 -10.84 -7.44
C PRO A 31 7.33 -12.22 -7.16
N PRO A 32 6.82 -12.95 -6.16
CA PRO A 32 5.78 -12.55 -5.20
C PRO A 32 6.32 -11.78 -3.97
N TRP A 33 7.64 -11.60 -3.88
CA TRP A 33 8.32 -11.08 -2.68
C TRP A 33 7.91 -9.66 -2.31
N ASN A 34 7.67 -8.82 -3.31
CA ASN A 34 7.26 -7.43 -3.15
C ASN A 34 5.99 -7.26 -2.30
N ARG A 35 5.04 -8.20 -2.38
CA ARG A 35 3.80 -8.22 -1.58
C ARG A 35 4.09 -8.22 -0.07
N TRP A 36 5.17 -8.86 0.37
CA TRP A 36 5.61 -8.78 1.76
C TRP A 36 6.60 -7.62 1.95
N ALA A 37 7.61 -7.52 1.09
CA ALA A 37 8.73 -6.62 1.27
C ALA A 37 8.33 -5.14 1.30
N PHE A 38 7.34 -4.72 0.50
CA PHE A 38 6.92 -3.32 0.46
C PHE A 38 6.28 -2.85 1.76
N GLN A 39 5.75 -3.75 2.59
CA GLN A 39 5.25 -3.44 3.94
C GLN A 39 6.33 -3.53 5.04
N HIS A 40 7.48 -4.14 4.73
CA HIS A 40 8.52 -4.51 5.71
C HIS A 40 9.93 -4.02 5.32
N ILE A 41 10.03 -2.95 4.53
CA ILE A 41 11.31 -2.43 3.99
C ILE A 41 12.39 -2.23 5.07
N ARG A 42 11.99 -1.74 6.25
CA ARG A 42 12.91 -1.49 7.37
C ARG A 42 13.61 -2.75 7.88
N GLU A 43 13.06 -3.93 7.60
CA GLU A 43 13.62 -5.22 8.02
C GLU A 43 14.68 -5.75 7.06
N ILE A 44 14.66 -5.31 5.80
CA ILE A 44 15.53 -5.85 4.74
C ILE A 44 16.50 -4.82 4.14
N LEU A 45 16.26 -3.53 4.34
CA LEU A 45 17.09 -2.43 3.83
C LEU A 45 17.38 -1.38 4.91
N PRO A 46 18.55 -0.71 4.86
CA PRO A 46 18.81 0.45 5.69
C PRO A 46 17.77 1.56 5.45
N THR A 47 17.25 2.12 6.53
CA THR A 47 16.24 3.20 6.47
C THR A 47 16.56 4.29 7.48
N ALA A 48 16.14 5.52 7.18
CA ALA A 48 16.11 6.62 8.13
C ALA A 48 14.65 6.92 8.49
N GLU A 49 14.38 7.15 9.76
CA GLU A 49 13.03 7.49 10.20
C GLU A 49 12.72 8.96 9.87
N VAL A 50 11.58 9.18 9.21
CA VAL A 50 10.98 10.51 9.09
C VAL A 50 9.94 10.63 10.20
N TRP A 51 10.35 11.23 11.31
CA TRP A 51 9.51 11.33 12.50
C TRP A 51 8.35 12.32 12.29
N ARG A 52 7.13 11.87 12.60
CA ARG A 52 5.91 12.71 12.49
C ARG A 52 5.73 13.74 13.62
N GLY A 53 6.59 13.75 14.63
CA GLY A 53 6.44 14.59 15.82
C GLY A 53 5.62 13.97 16.97
N ASN A 54 5.60 14.66 18.12
CA ASN A 54 4.80 14.32 19.31
C ASN A 54 3.38 14.93 19.30
N GLY A 55 3.05 15.71 18.27
CA GLY A 55 1.78 16.41 18.17
C GLY A 55 0.56 15.49 17.98
N HIS A 56 -0.62 16.07 18.16
CA HIS A 56 -1.88 15.40 17.89
C HIS A 56 -1.97 15.05 16.40
N ARG A 57 -2.38 13.81 16.10
CA ARG A 57 -2.70 13.42 14.73
C ARG A 57 -4.03 14.07 14.37
N HIS A 58 -4.05 14.85 13.29
CA HIS A 58 -5.30 15.30 12.72
C HIS A 58 -6.06 14.07 12.21
N ARG A 59 -7.27 13.85 12.71
CA ARG A 59 -8.15 12.79 12.22
C ARG A 59 -9.07 13.37 11.17
N PHE A 60 -9.15 12.73 10.01
CA PHE A 60 -10.16 13.09 9.03
C PHE A 60 -11.55 12.74 9.57
N GLU A 61 -12.52 13.62 9.33
CA GLU A 61 -13.93 13.25 9.46
C GLU A 61 -14.25 12.12 8.48
N ARG A 62 -15.25 11.31 8.79
CA ARG A 62 -15.70 10.21 7.92
C ARG A 62 -17.11 10.51 7.41
N ALA A 63 -17.33 10.29 6.13
CA ALA A 63 -18.62 10.38 5.45
C ALA A 63 -18.68 9.26 4.40
N GLU A 64 -18.68 8.03 4.90
CA GLU A 64 -18.41 6.86 4.07
C GLU A 64 -19.59 6.43 3.22
N ALA A 65 -19.27 6.00 2.01
CA ALA A 65 -20.15 5.22 1.16
C ALA A 65 -19.46 3.89 0.88
N ASP A 66 -20.24 2.81 0.82
CA ASP A 66 -19.71 1.55 0.32
C ASP A 66 -19.53 1.65 -1.20
N LEU A 67 -18.28 1.50 -1.65
CA LEU A 67 -17.90 1.55 -3.05
C LEU A 67 -17.46 0.17 -3.58
N ASP A 68 -17.51 -0.89 -2.77
CA ASP A 68 -16.99 -2.22 -3.17
C ASP A 68 -17.64 -2.70 -4.48
N GLY A 69 -18.95 -2.49 -4.63
CA GLY A 69 -19.74 -2.86 -5.81
C GLY A 69 -19.80 -1.83 -6.95
N LEU A 70 -19.03 -0.73 -6.87
CA LEU A 70 -19.01 0.30 -7.92
C LEU A 70 -18.54 -0.32 -9.24
N ALA A 71 -19.35 -0.20 -10.30
CA ALA A 71 -18.99 -0.70 -11.63
C ALA A 71 -17.81 0.09 -12.21
N VAL A 72 -16.75 -0.61 -12.60
CA VAL A 72 -15.53 -0.07 -13.22
C VAL A 72 -15.05 -1.03 -14.31
N GLU A 73 -13.97 -0.67 -15.01
CA GLU A 73 -13.26 -1.56 -15.92
C GLU A 73 -11.97 -2.05 -15.26
N ASP A 74 -11.56 -3.28 -15.55
CA ASP A 74 -10.28 -3.83 -15.12
C ASP A 74 -9.11 -3.33 -15.99
N SER A 75 -7.91 -3.82 -15.71
CA SER A 75 -6.70 -3.46 -16.45
C SER A 75 -6.72 -3.87 -17.94
N GLU A 76 -7.63 -4.75 -18.34
CA GLU A 76 -7.84 -5.21 -19.72
C GLU A 76 -9.06 -4.54 -20.39
N GLY A 77 -9.75 -3.65 -19.68
CA GLY A 77 -10.95 -2.94 -20.18
C GLY A 77 -12.24 -3.76 -20.04
N MET A 78 -12.25 -4.85 -19.27
CA MET A 78 -13.43 -5.68 -19.06
C MET A 78 -14.24 -5.18 -17.85
N PRO A 79 -15.59 -5.28 -17.88
CA PRO A 79 -16.42 -4.85 -16.76
C PRO A 79 -16.14 -5.62 -15.47
N THR A 80 -15.94 -4.91 -14.36
CA THR A 80 -15.75 -5.46 -13.02
C THR A 80 -16.34 -4.52 -11.96
N THR A 81 -16.07 -4.80 -10.69
CA THR A 81 -16.36 -3.90 -9.56
C THR A 81 -15.08 -3.26 -9.03
N LEU A 82 -15.17 -2.17 -8.27
CA LEU A 82 -14.00 -1.56 -7.62
C LEU A 82 -13.26 -2.60 -6.76
N ALA A 83 -13.96 -3.40 -5.96
CA ALA A 83 -13.33 -4.46 -5.18
C ALA A 83 -12.58 -5.47 -6.05
N GLY A 84 -13.15 -5.85 -7.20
CA GLY A 84 -12.52 -6.73 -8.17
C GLY A 84 -11.24 -6.13 -8.79
N LEU A 85 -11.28 -4.85 -9.16
CA LEU A 85 -10.11 -4.13 -9.68
C LEU A 85 -9.00 -4.02 -8.62
N LEU A 86 -9.33 -3.69 -7.36
CA LEU A 86 -8.35 -3.57 -6.29
C LEU A 86 -7.65 -4.91 -5.98
N ASP A 87 -8.38 -6.02 -6.09
CA ASP A 87 -7.82 -7.37 -5.97
C ASP A 87 -6.94 -7.75 -7.17
N GLU A 88 -7.42 -7.52 -8.40
CA GLU A 88 -6.71 -7.79 -9.65
C GLU A 88 -5.36 -7.07 -9.72
N THR A 89 -5.33 -5.82 -9.24
CA THR A 89 -4.16 -4.95 -9.24
C THR A 89 -3.25 -5.12 -8.02
N TYR A 90 -3.49 -6.11 -7.16
CA TYR A 90 -2.69 -6.35 -5.95
C TYR A 90 -2.62 -5.13 -5.02
N THR A 91 -3.73 -4.39 -4.87
CA THR A 91 -3.75 -3.19 -4.04
C THR A 91 -3.65 -3.57 -2.56
N ASP A 92 -2.75 -2.92 -1.82
CA ASP A 92 -2.59 -3.11 -0.36
C ASP A 92 -3.37 -2.11 0.47
N GLY A 93 -3.56 -0.89 -0.03
CA GLY A 93 -4.33 0.16 0.63
C GLY A 93 -4.92 1.12 -0.39
N PHE A 94 -6.17 1.51 -0.17
CA PHE A 94 -6.90 2.42 -1.05
C PHE A 94 -7.73 3.40 -0.22
N LEU A 95 -7.63 4.69 -0.53
CA LEU A 95 -8.31 5.77 0.19
C LEU A 95 -8.90 6.79 -0.79
N VAL A 96 -10.18 7.10 -0.62
CA VAL A 96 -10.87 8.21 -1.28
C VAL A 96 -11.18 9.28 -0.25
N LEU A 97 -10.59 10.46 -0.45
CA LEU A 97 -10.92 11.67 0.29
C LEU A 97 -11.81 12.56 -0.57
N LYS A 98 -12.94 13.01 0.00
CA LYS A 98 -13.86 13.96 -0.63
C LYS A 98 -14.23 15.04 0.37
N ASP A 99 -14.06 16.30 -0.02
CA ASP A 99 -14.37 17.48 0.82
C ASP A 99 -13.73 17.43 2.22
N GLY A 100 -12.49 16.91 2.29
CA GLY A 100 -11.74 16.76 3.55
C GLY A 100 -12.20 15.60 4.43
N LYS A 101 -13.07 14.72 3.93
CA LYS A 101 -13.61 13.56 4.67
C LYS A 101 -13.23 12.26 3.98
N VAL A 102 -13.03 11.21 4.78
CA VAL A 102 -12.89 9.83 4.27
C VAL A 102 -14.24 9.39 3.71
N ALA A 103 -14.28 9.17 2.40
CA ALA A 103 -15.46 8.67 1.69
C ALA A 103 -15.41 7.15 1.51
N TYR A 104 -14.21 6.58 1.39
CA TYR A 104 -14.01 5.14 1.26
C TYR A 104 -12.56 4.79 1.60
N GLU A 105 -12.34 3.73 2.35
CA GLU A 105 -11.01 3.28 2.78
C GLU A 105 -11.02 1.76 2.92
N ARG A 106 -10.01 1.10 2.34
CA ARG A 106 -9.79 -0.35 2.44
C ARG A 106 -8.31 -0.66 2.55
N TYR A 107 -8.01 -1.68 3.33
CA TYR A 107 -6.67 -2.24 3.50
C TYR A 107 -6.74 -3.75 3.25
N PHE A 108 -5.73 -4.26 2.56
CA PHE A 108 -5.63 -5.66 2.16
C PHE A 108 -4.25 -6.21 2.51
N ASN A 109 -3.99 -7.47 2.17
CA ASN A 109 -2.66 -8.09 2.38
C ASN A 109 -2.13 -8.04 3.84
N GLY A 110 -3.01 -7.87 4.83
CA GLY A 110 -2.63 -7.77 6.23
C GLY A 110 -2.19 -6.37 6.66
N MET A 111 -2.31 -5.40 5.76
CA MET A 111 -2.13 -3.98 6.05
C MET A 111 -3.27 -3.47 6.94
N ASP A 112 -2.97 -2.46 7.76
CA ASP A 112 -3.94 -1.61 8.44
C ASP A 112 -3.58 -0.12 8.24
N GLU A 113 -4.36 0.78 8.85
CA GLU A 113 -4.15 2.24 8.78
C GLU A 113 -2.77 2.72 9.28
N ARG A 114 -2.00 1.85 9.95
CA ARG A 114 -0.70 2.16 10.56
C ARG A 114 0.47 1.50 9.85
N THR A 115 0.23 0.51 9.01
CA THR A 115 1.28 -0.17 8.26
C THR A 115 1.96 0.83 7.32
N LEU A 116 3.30 0.86 7.34
CA LEU A 116 4.06 1.64 6.37
C LEU A 116 4.19 0.82 5.08
N HIS A 117 4.02 1.47 3.94
CA HIS A 117 4.17 0.85 2.64
C HIS A 117 5.18 1.63 1.79
N LEU A 118 6.00 0.92 1.02
CA LEU A 118 6.95 1.52 0.08
C LEU A 118 6.17 2.36 -0.94
N SER A 119 6.50 3.65 -1.01
CA SER A 119 5.82 4.61 -1.89
C SER A 119 6.41 4.68 -3.31
N GLN A 120 7.56 4.04 -3.54
CA GLN A 120 8.35 4.16 -4.77
C GLN A 120 8.54 5.63 -5.17
N SER A 121 8.35 5.97 -6.45
CA SER A 121 8.57 7.32 -6.98
C SER A 121 7.66 8.41 -6.41
N MET A 122 6.60 8.08 -5.66
CA MET A 122 5.76 9.10 -4.99
C MET A 122 6.58 9.99 -4.04
N ALA A 123 7.68 9.49 -3.48
CA ALA A 123 8.58 10.27 -2.64
C ALA A 123 9.19 11.49 -3.37
N LYS A 124 9.32 11.43 -4.72
CA LYS A 124 9.85 12.54 -5.52
C LYS A 124 8.93 13.76 -5.48
N SER A 125 7.62 13.55 -5.41
CA SER A 125 6.64 14.64 -5.28
C SER A 125 6.83 15.39 -3.97
N VAL A 126 7.09 14.68 -2.87
CA VAL A 126 7.37 15.29 -1.55
C VAL A 126 8.63 16.16 -1.62
N THR A 127 9.72 15.62 -2.18
CA THR A 127 10.96 16.39 -2.39
C THR A 127 10.73 17.62 -3.28
N GLY A 128 9.97 17.48 -4.36
CA GLY A 128 9.62 18.57 -5.26
C GLY A 128 8.81 19.66 -4.58
N SER A 129 7.83 19.31 -3.74
CA SER A 129 7.06 20.28 -2.96
C SER A 129 7.92 21.07 -1.98
N VAL A 130 8.85 20.42 -1.29
CA VAL A 130 9.80 21.10 -0.40
C VAL A 130 10.70 22.05 -1.20
N PHE A 131 11.18 21.62 -2.36
CA PHE A 131 11.97 22.49 -3.23
C PHE A 131 11.18 23.71 -3.70
N GLY A 132 9.91 23.54 -4.09
CA GLY A 132 9.02 24.65 -4.46
C GLY A 132 8.89 25.69 -3.34
N ILE A 133 8.68 25.25 -2.10
CA ILE A 133 8.63 26.14 -0.92
C ILE A 133 9.94 26.94 -0.76
N LEU A 134 11.09 26.32 -1.01
CA LEU A 134 12.39 26.94 -0.84
C LEU A 134 12.74 27.94 -1.96
N VAL A 135 12.18 27.77 -3.15
CA VAL A 135 12.42 28.67 -4.29
C VAL A 135 11.51 29.91 -4.25
N GLY A 136 10.27 29.77 -3.76
CA GLY A 136 9.27 30.84 -3.71
C GLY A 136 8.19 30.67 -4.77
#